data_AF-A0A211ZPE4-F1
#
_entry.id   AF-A0A211ZPE4-F1
#
_cell.length_a   1.000
_cell.length_b   1.000
_cell.length_c   1.000
_cell.angle_alpha   90.00
_cell.angle_beta   90.00
_cell.angle_gamma   90.00
#
_symmetry.space_group_name_H-M   'P 1'
#
loop_
_entity.id
_entity.type
_entity.pdbx_description
1 polymer ?
#
loop_
_entity_poly.entity_id
_entity_poly.type
_entity_poly.pdbx_seq_one_letter_code
_entity_poly.pdbx_strand_id
1 'polypeptide(L)'
;MRRLLPALLLAAGIGAAAPAEAAAPACPSTDIDAFLKAFIDDVAVQRAFTAQPLHDQYVDATADPEPRPVTQMLSEPALTFPVIPTRNERATLGLEQTWLERGDQRAVLRLAKPDTDLQLTYVFRKQGCWQLVERQDDSL
;
A
#
# COMPACT_ATOMS: atom_id res chain seq x y z
N MET A 1 61.51 28.65 -32.55
CA MET A 1 60.10 28.87 -32.14
C MET A 1 59.41 27.52 -31.98
N ARG A 2 58.50 27.43 -31.00
CA ARG A 2 57.51 26.36 -30.73
C ARG A 2 57.97 25.11 -29.97
N ARG A 3 57.68 25.16 -28.66
CA ARG A 3 57.51 24.05 -27.70
C ARG A 3 56.32 23.18 -28.10
N LEU A 4 56.36 21.88 -27.82
CA LEU A 4 55.17 21.06 -27.60
C LEU A 4 55.44 20.04 -26.49
N LEU A 5 54.75 20.21 -25.35
CA LEU A 5 54.63 19.23 -24.27
C LEU A 5 53.43 18.32 -24.58
N PRO A 6 53.51 17.00 -24.32
CA PRO A 6 52.32 16.15 -24.34
C PRO A 6 51.56 16.29 -23.02
N ALA A 7 50.31 16.70 -23.11
CA ALA A 7 49.37 16.74 -22.00
C ALA A 7 48.90 15.31 -21.68
N LEU A 8 49.13 14.87 -20.44
CA LEU A 8 48.63 13.61 -19.90
C LEU A 8 47.14 13.80 -19.53
N LEU A 9 46.24 13.14 -20.25
CA LEU A 9 44.81 13.07 -19.92
C LEU A 9 44.59 11.97 -18.87
N LEU A 10 44.38 12.38 -17.61
CA LEU A 10 43.81 11.53 -16.56
C LEU A 10 42.29 11.45 -16.75
N ALA A 11 41.80 10.32 -17.24
CA ALA A 11 40.38 10.01 -17.24
C ALA A 11 39.97 9.53 -15.83
N ALA A 12 39.33 10.41 -15.05
CA ALA A 12 38.66 10.03 -13.81
C ALA A 12 37.32 9.37 -14.14
N GLY A 13 37.26 8.04 -14.06
CA GLY A 13 36.01 7.29 -14.16
C GLY A 13 35.16 7.53 -12.91
N ILE A 14 34.07 8.27 -13.05
CA ILE A 14 33.04 8.41 -12.02
C ILE A 14 32.18 7.15 -12.11
N GLY A 15 32.41 6.19 -11.22
CA GLY A 15 31.52 5.05 -11.03
C GLY A 15 30.21 5.52 -10.43
N ALA A 16 29.14 5.53 -11.23
CA ALA A 16 27.79 5.71 -10.72
C ALA A 16 27.42 4.47 -9.88
N ALA A 17 27.41 4.61 -8.57
CA ALA A 17 26.84 3.60 -7.68
C ALA A 17 25.33 3.56 -7.94
N ALA A 18 24.84 2.45 -8.50
CA ALA A 18 23.42 2.20 -8.61
C ALA A 18 22.79 2.19 -7.21
N PRO A 19 21.58 2.74 -7.02
CA PRO A 19 20.91 2.70 -5.73
C PRO A 19 20.72 1.23 -5.33
N ALA A 20 21.17 0.88 -4.13
CA ALA A 20 20.92 -0.45 -3.58
C ALA A 20 19.41 -0.61 -3.39
N GLU A 21 18.82 -1.52 -4.15
CA GLU A 21 17.41 -1.92 -3.97
C GLU A 21 17.27 -2.46 -2.55
N ALA A 22 16.54 -1.74 -1.71
CA ALA A 22 16.33 -2.16 -0.32
C ALA A 22 15.64 -3.53 -0.34
N ALA A 23 16.22 -4.51 0.36
CA ALA A 23 15.62 -5.82 0.48
C ALA A 23 14.20 -5.69 1.04
N ALA A 24 13.24 -6.36 0.41
CA ALA A 24 11.86 -6.36 0.89
C ALA A 24 11.83 -6.80 2.37
N PRO A 25 11.03 -6.13 3.22
CA PRO A 25 10.91 -6.51 4.62
C PRO A 25 10.48 -7.98 4.74
N ALA A 26 11.03 -8.68 5.74
CA ALA A 26 10.60 -10.03 6.07
C ALA A 26 9.13 -10.04 6.50
N CYS A 27 8.49 -11.22 6.43
CA CYS A 27 7.11 -11.38 6.87
C CYS A 27 6.93 -10.90 8.33
N PRO A 28 6.08 -9.89 8.61
CA PRO A 28 5.94 -9.34 9.95
C PRO A 28 5.33 -10.34 10.93
N SER A 29 4.37 -11.14 10.45
CA SER A 29 3.74 -12.21 11.21
C SER A 29 2.87 -13.09 10.31
N THR A 30 2.70 -14.36 10.70
CA THR A 30 1.71 -15.28 10.13
C THR A 30 0.38 -15.26 10.90
N ASP A 31 0.33 -14.61 12.06
CA ASP A 31 -0.88 -14.28 12.81
C ASP A 31 -1.47 -12.96 12.29
N ILE A 32 -2.78 -12.91 12.04
CA ILE A 32 -3.41 -11.76 11.36
C ILE A 32 -3.44 -10.50 12.22
N ASP A 33 -3.67 -10.60 13.53
CA ASP A 33 -3.75 -9.42 14.41
C ASP A 33 -2.36 -8.80 14.61
N ALA A 34 -1.34 -9.63 14.84
CA ALA A 34 0.04 -9.19 14.90
C ALA A 34 0.54 -8.62 13.56
N PHE A 35 0.17 -9.25 12.44
CA PHE A 35 0.48 -8.74 11.10
C PHE A 35 -0.17 -7.38 10.87
N LEU A 36 -1.49 -7.25 11.11
CA LEU A 36 -2.22 -6.01 10.88
C LEU A 36 -1.62 -4.87 11.69
N LYS A 37 -1.22 -5.12 12.95
CA LYS A 37 -0.56 -4.12 13.78
C LYS A 37 0.73 -3.60 13.11
N ALA A 38 1.62 -4.47 12.66
CA ALA A 38 2.84 -4.05 11.97
C ALA A 38 2.53 -3.33 10.64
N PHE A 39 1.56 -3.85 9.89
CA PHE A 39 1.14 -3.34 8.58
C PHE A 39 0.60 -1.90 8.62
N ILE A 40 -0.14 -1.53 9.65
CA ILE A 40 -0.70 -0.17 9.79
C ILE A 40 0.23 0.81 10.50
N ASP A 41 1.21 0.32 11.26
CA ASP A 41 2.13 1.15 12.04
C ASP A 41 3.34 1.60 11.19
N ASP A 42 3.63 0.93 10.06
CA ASP A 42 4.75 1.25 9.17
C ASP A 42 4.34 1.24 7.68
N VAL A 43 4.47 2.39 7.01
CA VAL A 43 4.09 2.55 5.59
C VAL A 43 4.97 1.73 4.63
N ALA A 44 6.22 1.45 5.00
CA ALA A 44 7.11 0.62 4.18
C ALA A 44 6.69 -0.85 4.25
N VAL A 45 6.30 -1.34 5.44
CA VAL A 45 5.66 -2.65 5.59
C VAL A 45 4.35 -2.68 4.81
N GLN A 46 3.53 -1.63 4.93
CA GLN A 46 2.27 -1.56 4.20
C GLN A 46 2.46 -1.68 2.69
N ARG A 47 3.43 -0.94 2.15
CA ARG A 47 3.81 -0.98 0.74
C ARG A 47 4.29 -2.36 0.31
N ALA A 48 5.18 -2.98 1.07
CA ALA A 48 5.76 -4.28 0.74
C ALA A 48 4.75 -5.45 0.79
N PHE A 49 3.72 -5.34 1.62
CA PHE A 49 2.69 -6.39 1.78
C PHE A 49 1.33 -5.99 1.20
N THR A 50 1.29 -4.98 0.34
CA THR A 50 0.13 -4.69 -0.51
C THR A 50 0.35 -5.29 -1.89
N ALA A 51 -0.60 -6.09 -2.36
CA ALA A 51 -0.52 -6.73 -3.67
C ALA A 51 -0.32 -5.67 -4.77
N GLN A 52 0.51 -6.03 -5.75
CA GLN A 52 0.75 -5.22 -6.94
C GLN A 52 0.41 -6.11 -8.16
N PRO A 53 -0.77 -5.94 -8.79
CA PRO A 53 -1.80 -4.93 -8.51
C PRO A 53 -2.67 -5.25 -7.28
N LEU A 54 -3.20 -4.19 -6.67
CA LEU A 54 -4.30 -4.23 -5.71
C LEU A 54 -5.63 -4.24 -6.46
N HIS A 55 -6.55 -5.12 -6.08
CA HIS A 55 -7.93 -5.07 -6.53
C HIS A 55 -8.66 -3.93 -5.82
N ASP A 56 -8.99 -2.85 -6.53
CA ASP A 56 -9.64 -1.68 -5.95
C ASP A 56 -11.07 -1.55 -6.46
N GLN A 57 -12.01 -1.34 -5.56
CA GLN A 57 -13.41 -1.14 -5.87
C GLN A 57 -13.94 0.11 -5.19
N TYR A 58 -14.76 0.91 -5.89
CA TYR A 58 -15.44 2.04 -5.29
C TYR A 58 -16.75 2.36 -6.00
N VAL A 59 -17.63 3.14 -5.38
CA VAL A 59 -18.84 3.67 -6.01
C VAL A 59 -18.57 5.05 -6.61
N ASP A 60 -18.75 5.18 -7.93
CA ASP A 60 -18.79 6.49 -8.59
C ASP A 60 -20.17 7.13 -8.37
N ALA A 61 -20.27 7.96 -7.33
CA ALA A 61 -21.48 8.71 -6.99
C ALA A 61 -21.89 9.77 -8.03
N THR A 62 -21.00 10.09 -8.98
CA THR A 62 -21.26 11.11 -10.02
C THR A 62 -21.77 10.51 -11.33
N ALA A 63 -21.84 9.18 -11.43
CA ALA A 63 -22.43 8.50 -12.57
C ALA A 63 -23.93 8.80 -12.71
N ASP A 64 -24.38 9.01 -13.95
CA ASP A 64 -25.77 9.27 -14.33
C ASP A 64 -26.29 8.09 -15.17
N PRO A 65 -27.53 7.57 -14.97
CA PRO A 65 -28.60 8.06 -14.08
C PRO A 65 -28.45 7.71 -12.59
N GLU A 66 -27.61 6.75 -12.24
CA GLU A 66 -27.42 6.27 -10.87
C GLU A 66 -25.93 6.03 -10.59
N PRO A 67 -25.49 6.07 -9.31
CA PRO A 67 -24.14 5.65 -8.92
C PRO A 67 -23.78 4.27 -9.44
N ARG A 68 -22.53 4.10 -9.88
CA ARG A 68 -22.07 2.83 -10.46
C ARG A 68 -20.84 2.28 -9.74
N PRO A 69 -20.77 0.96 -9.52
CA PRO A 69 -19.54 0.35 -9.04
C PRO A 69 -18.45 0.45 -10.12
N VAL A 70 -17.25 0.79 -9.68
CA VAL A 70 -16.03 0.84 -10.48
C VAL A 70 -15.03 -0.14 -9.90
N THR A 71 -14.34 -0.86 -10.77
CA THR A 71 -13.26 -1.79 -10.39
C THR A 71 -11.99 -1.43 -11.14
N GLN A 72 -10.87 -1.41 -10.42
CA GLN A 72 -9.55 -1.08 -10.96
C GLN A 72 -8.50 -2.06 -10.43
N MET A 73 -7.45 -2.29 -11.22
CA MET A 73 -6.23 -2.98 -10.77
C MET A 73 -5.15 -1.91 -10.59
N LEU A 74 -4.83 -1.57 -9.33
CA LEU A 74 -3.92 -0.48 -9.03
C LEU A 74 -2.53 -1.02 -8.68
N SER A 75 -1.53 -0.61 -9.44
CA SER A 75 -0.11 -0.76 -9.06
C SER A 75 0.51 0.61 -8.85
N GLU A 76 1.72 0.68 -8.31
CA GLU A 76 2.48 1.93 -8.32
C GLU A 76 2.70 2.44 -9.77
N PRO A 77 2.57 3.76 -10.03
CA PRO A 77 2.38 4.86 -9.09
C PRO A 77 0.92 5.24 -8.78
N ALA A 78 -0.08 4.46 -9.24
CA ALA A 78 -1.50 4.78 -9.05
C ALA A 78 -2.00 4.55 -7.60
N LEU A 79 -1.27 3.77 -6.79
CA LEU A 79 -1.56 3.57 -5.37
C LEU A 79 -0.96 4.68 -4.50
N THR A 80 -1.82 5.31 -3.70
CA THR A 80 -1.39 6.23 -2.63
C THR A 80 -1.25 5.46 -1.32
N PHE A 81 -0.10 5.60 -0.67
CA PHE A 81 0.17 5.01 0.63
C PHE A 81 0.11 6.07 1.75
N PRO A 82 -0.37 5.72 2.96
CA PRO A 82 -0.89 4.41 3.33
C PRO A 82 -2.26 4.12 2.70
N VAL A 83 -2.48 2.87 2.25
CA VAL A 83 -3.76 2.41 1.70
C VAL A 83 -4.80 2.23 2.81
N ILE A 84 -4.37 1.70 3.97
CA ILE A 84 -5.13 1.65 5.21
C ILE A 84 -4.60 2.75 6.15
N PRO A 85 -5.44 3.68 6.63
CA PRO A 85 -5.01 4.72 7.55
C PRO A 85 -4.34 4.15 8.81
N THR A 86 -3.32 4.84 9.29
CA THR A 86 -2.59 4.49 10.52
C THR A 86 -3.50 4.51 11.73
N ARG A 87 -3.10 3.86 12.83
CA ARG A 87 -3.87 3.87 14.08
C ARG A 87 -4.19 5.29 14.57
N ASN A 88 -3.23 6.21 14.45
CA ASN A 88 -3.42 7.60 14.87
C ASN A 88 -4.44 8.33 13.99
N GLU A 89 -4.33 8.21 12.66
CA GLU A 89 -5.29 8.81 11.74
C GLU A 89 -6.70 8.28 11.96
N ARG A 90 -6.85 6.96 12.18
CA ARG A 90 -8.15 6.36 12.50
C ARG A 90 -8.76 6.95 13.77
N ALA A 91 -7.96 7.14 14.82
CA ALA A 91 -8.42 7.76 16.06
C ALA A 91 -8.85 9.23 15.84
N THR A 92 -8.07 10.00 15.08
CA THR A 92 -8.42 11.39 14.74
C THR A 92 -9.68 11.49 13.90
N LEU A 93 -9.89 10.54 12.98
CA LEU A 93 -11.05 10.51 12.08
C LEU A 93 -12.32 9.89 12.73
N GLY A 94 -12.18 9.29 13.91
CA GLY A 94 -13.28 8.58 14.58
C GLY A 94 -13.69 7.29 13.87
N LEU A 95 -12.73 6.60 13.25
CA LEU A 95 -12.98 5.35 12.54
C LEU A 95 -13.07 4.16 13.50
N GLU A 96 -14.17 3.43 13.41
CA GLU A 96 -14.38 2.17 14.09
C GLU A 96 -13.89 1.01 13.23
N GLN A 97 -13.13 0.10 13.86
CA GLN A 97 -12.57 -1.08 13.22
C GLN A 97 -13.36 -2.32 13.64
N THR A 98 -13.86 -3.07 12.67
CA THR A 98 -14.54 -4.36 12.89
C THR A 98 -13.96 -5.43 11.99
N TRP A 99 -13.77 -6.63 12.51
CA TRP A 99 -13.44 -7.79 11.69
C TRP A 99 -14.73 -8.46 11.23
N LEU A 100 -14.92 -8.55 9.91
CA LEU A 100 -16.03 -9.29 9.30
C LEU A 100 -15.70 -10.78 9.17
N GLU A 101 -14.42 -11.09 8.99
CA GLU A 101 -13.91 -12.45 8.88
C GLU A 101 -12.49 -12.53 9.45
N ARG A 102 -12.20 -13.60 10.21
CA ARG A 102 -10.84 -13.99 10.59
C ARG A 102 -10.69 -15.50 10.44
N GLY A 103 -9.98 -15.93 9.42
CA GLY A 103 -9.62 -17.33 9.18
C GLY A 103 -8.13 -17.50 8.93
N ASP A 104 -7.71 -18.73 8.68
CA ASP A 104 -6.29 -19.07 8.56
C ASP A 104 -5.62 -18.56 7.27
N GLN A 105 -6.41 -18.34 6.21
CA GLN A 105 -5.94 -17.96 4.87
C GLN A 105 -6.58 -16.68 4.33
N ARG A 106 -7.65 -16.20 4.99
CA ARG A 106 -8.40 -15.00 4.62
C ARG A 106 -8.79 -14.25 5.89
N ALA A 107 -8.71 -12.93 5.83
CA ALA A 107 -9.32 -12.05 6.83
C ALA A 107 -9.90 -10.82 6.17
N VAL A 108 -10.96 -10.27 6.75
CA VAL A 108 -11.69 -9.12 6.19
C VAL A 108 -11.90 -8.08 7.28
N LEU A 109 -11.32 -6.91 7.08
CA LEU A 109 -11.35 -5.78 7.99
C LEU A 109 -12.28 -4.69 7.44
N ARG A 110 -13.22 -4.21 8.24
CA ARG A 110 -14.04 -3.04 7.93
C ARG A 110 -13.60 -1.86 8.79
N LEU A 111 -13.45 -0.70 8.16
CA LEU A 111 -13.38 0.60 8.82
C LEU A 111 -14.64 1.39 8.45
N ALA A 112 -15.31 1.94 9.44
CA ALA A 112 -16.48 2.80 9.23
C ALA A 112 -16.43 3.99 10.18
N LYS A 113 -17.05 5.11 9.79
CA LYS A 113 -17.27 6.23 10.72
C LYS A 113 -18.75 6.26 11.11
N PRO A 114 -19.10 6.17 12.41
CA PRO A 114 -20.48 6.27 12.87
C PRO A 114 -21.16 7.56 12.39
N ASP A 115 -22.47 7.48 12.17
CA ASP A 115 -23.32 8.59 11.73
C ASP A 115 -22.90 9.23 10.38
N THR A 116 -22.13 8.49 9.58
CA THR A 116 -21.77 8.85 8.20
C THR A 116 -21.84 7.61 7.32
N ASP A 117 -21.82 7.83 6.01
CA ASP A 117 -21.84 6.73 5.03
C ASP A 117 -20.43 6.19 4.73
N LEU A 118 -19.38 6.66 5.42
CA LEU A 118 -18.01 6.18 5.20
C LEU A 118 -17.88 4.70 5.57
N GLN A 119 -17.58 3.87 4.58
CA GLN A 119 -17.40 2.43 4.74
C GLN A 119 -16.30 1.89 3.82
N LEU A 120 -15.21 1.45 4.44
CA LEU A 120 -14.07 0.85 3.75
C LEU A 120 -13.89 -0.61 4.19
N THR A 121 -13.77 -1.52 3.24
CA THR A 121 -13.49 -2.93 3.47
C THR A 121 -12.13 -3.30 2.88
N TYR A 122 -11.32 -4.04 3.63
CA TYR A 122 -10.00 -4.50 3.24
C TYR A 122 -9.91 -6.01 3.37
N VAL A 123 -9.43 -6.67 2.33
CA VAL A 123 -9.27 -8.12 2.30
C VAL A 123 -7.81 -8.49 2.35
N PHE A 124 -7.50 -9.39 3.28
CA PHE A 124 -6.20 -10.01 3.38
C PHE A 124 -6.26 -11.46 2.89
N ARG A 125 -5.17 -11.89 2.26
CA ARG A 125 -4.90 -13.29 1.90
C ARG A 125 -3.56 -13.71 2.44
N LYS A 126 -3.46 -14.95 2.90
CA LYS A 126 -2.18 -15.54 3.32
C LYS A 126 -1.64 -16.45 2.23
N GLN A 127 -0.44 -16.16 1.77
CA GLN A 127 0.34 -17.04 0.88
C GLN A 127 1.80 -16.99 1.35
N GLY A 128 2.15 -17.84 2.31
CA GLY A 128 3.40 -17.72 3.08
C GLY A 128 3.35 -16.58 4.11
N CYS A 129 3.00 -15.37 3.68
CA CYS A 129 2.71 -14.21 4.54
C CYS A 129 1.34 -13.60 4.20
N TRP A 130 0.79 -12.81 5.11
CA TRP A 130 -0.41 -12.01 4.84
C TRP A 130 -0.10 -10.87 3.88
N GLN A 131 -1.04 -10.59 2.98
CA GLN A 131 -0.99 -9.47 2.06
C GLN A 131 -2.37 -8.83 1.92
N LEU A 132 -2.41 -7.50 1.80
CA LEU A 132 -3.61 -6.78 1.38
C LEU A 132 -3.81 -7.00 -0.11
N VAL A 133 -4.90 -7.64 -0.50
CA VAL A 133 -5.16 -7.98 -1.91
C VAL A 133 -6.31 -7.17 -2.51
N GLU A 134 -7.14 -6.57 -1.66
CA GLU A 134 -8.30 -5.81 -2.11
C GLU A 134 -8.69 -4.71 -1.12
N ARG A 135 -9.10 -3.57 -1.69
CA ARG A 135 -9.79 -2.49 -1.00
C ARG A 135 -11.12 -2.25 -1.70
N GLN A 136 -12.17 -2.03 -0.92
CA GLN A 136 -13.50 -1.67 -1.39
C GLN A 136 -14.01 -0.46 -0.60
N ASP A 137 -14.42 0.58 -1.32
CA ASP A 137 -15.03 1.80 -0.79
C ASP A 137 -16.51 1.85 -1.19
N ASP A 138 -17.38 1.53 -0.24
CA ASP A 138 -18.83 1.54 -0.42
C ASP A 138 -19.45 2.85 0.10
N SER A 139 -18.64 3.90 0.30
CA SER A 139 -19.13 5.18 0.80
C SER A 139 -19.97 5.93 -0.24
N LEU A 140 -20.95 6.70 0.22
CA LEU A 140 -21.84 7.55 -0.60
C LEU A 140 -21.80 9.02 -0.18
#